data_AF-A0A953WKN3-F1
#
_entry.id   AF-A0A953WKN3-F1
#
_cell.length_a   1.000
_cell.length_b   1.000
_cell.length_c   1.000
_cell.angle_alpha   90.00
_cell.angle_beta   90.00
_cell.angle_gamma   90.00
#
_symmetry.space_group_name_H-M   'P 1'
#
loop_
_entity.id
_entity.type
_entity.pdbx_description
1 polymer ?
#
loop_
_entity_poly.entity_id
_entity_poly.type
_entity_poly.pdbx_seq_one_letter_code
_entity_poly.pdbx_strand_id
1 'polypeptide(L)'
;PMKAHSARVTSKNFRMIAGKPLFRWVLDALAATPEIDRVVINTDARSILADNGLKDGDYNGKVMIRDRKPEICGDFVSMNLVLGDDIANVPSDYYLMTHTTNPLLSVKTIRTMIKDFDEALSAGKADSLFTVTRRQTRFYTPEGAPINHDPANLIRTQDLPP
;
A
#
# COMPACT_ATOMS: atom_id res chain seq x y z
N PRO A 1 -5.04 3.04 3.86
CA PRO A 1 -5.37 3.01 5.32
C PRO A 1 -4.22 3.54 6.20
N MET A 2 -4.54 4.39 7.17
CA MET A 2 -3.57 4.93 8.15
C MET A 2 -4.07 4.69 9.56
N LYS A 3 -3.16 4.39 10.50
CA LYS A 3 -3.51 4.22 11.91
C LYS A 3 -2.71 5.17 12.80
N ALA A 4 -3.33 5.63 13.89
CA ALA A 4 -2.74 6.51 14.90
C ALA A 4 -1.58 5.79 15.59
N HIS A 5 -1.84 4.57 16.09
CA HIS A 5 -0.85 3.76 16.78
C HIS A 5 -0.12 2.81 15.82
N SER A 6 1.21 2.86 15.83
CA SER A 6 2.07 2.00 15.01
C SER A 6 2.91 1.11 15.92
N ALA A 7 2.62 -0.19 15.96
CA ALA A 7 3.17 -1.16 16.91
C ALA A 7 4.72 -1.23 16.97
N ARG A 8 5.42 -1.12 15.83
CA ARG A 8 6.89 -1.23 15.78
C ARG A 8 7.63 0.11 15.86
N VAL A 9 7.03 1.17 15.33
CA VAL A 9 7.62 2.52 15.29
C VAL A 9 6.50 3.51 15.57
N THR A 10 6.49 4.12 16.75
CA THR A 10 5.45 5.08 17.16
C THR A 10 5.34 6.20 16.13
N SER A 11 4.09 6.48 15.73
CA SER A 11 3.70 7.52 14.76
C SER A 11 4.45 7.44 13.42
N LYS A 12 4.84 6.23 12.97
CA LYS A 12 5.63 6.01 11.75
C LYS A 12 5.12 6.79 10.54
N ASN A 13 3.80 6.79 10.32
CA ASN A 13 3.18 7.45 9.17
C ASN A 13 3.42 8.98 9.14
N PHE A 14 3.62 9.59 10.31
CA PHE A 14 3.77 11.04 10.47
C PHE A 14 5.22 11.47 10.67
N ARG A 15 6.17 10.53 10.69
CA ARG A 15 7.60 10.87 10.83
C ARG A 15 8.10 11.58 9.59
N MET A 16 8.95 12.58 9.80
CA MET A 16 9.63 13.28 8.72
C MET A 16 10.69 12.38 8.09
N ILE A 17 10.62 12.23 6.77
CA ILE A 17 11.64 11.58 5.96
C ILE A 17 11.95 12.51 4.79
N ALA A 18 13.22 12.88 4.64
CA ALA A 18 13.69 13.80 3.60
C ALA A 18 12.85 15.10 3.52
N GLY A 19 12.54 15.70 4.68
CA GLY A 19 11.82 16.97 4.76
C GLY A 19 10.30 16.91 4.59
N LYS A 20 9.70 15.71 4.54
CA LYS A 20 8.24 15.53 4.39
C LYS A 20 7.71 14.38 5.26
N PRO A 21 6.50 14.46 5.84
CA PRO A 21 5.89 13.34 6.56
C PRO A 21 5.77 12.09 5.68
N LEU A 22 6.06 10.91 6.23
CA LEU A 22 6.12 9.65 5.47
C LEU A 22 4.87 9.41 4.61
N PHE A 23 3.67 9.60 5.18
CA PHE A 23 2.41 9.35 4.47
C PHE A 23 2.24 10.23 3.23
N ARG A 24 2.81 11.45 3.25
CA ARG A 24 2.62 12.45 2.21
C ARG A 24 3.32 12.05 0.91
N TRP A 25 4.41 11.28 0.98
CA TRP A 25 5.09 10.77 -0.21
C TRP A 25 4.18 9.92 -1.10
N VAL A 26 3.48 8.96 -0.50
CA VAL A 26 2.52 8.10 -1.23
C VAL A 26 1.29 8.90 -1.64
N LEU A 27 0.80 9.77 -0.75
CA LEU A 27 -0.37 10.60 -1.06
C LEU A 27 -0.14 11.52 -2.26
N ASP A 28 1.01 12.19 -2.32
CA ASP A 28 1.39 13.04 -3.45
C ASP A 28 1.44 12.23 -4.76
N ALA A 29 2.00 11.02 -4.73
CA ALA A 29 2.07 10.15 -5.91
C ALA A 29 0.68 9.70 -6.38
N LEU A 30 -0.22 9.33 -5.46
CA LEU A 30 -1.60 8.96 -5.78
C LEU A 30 -2.37 10.17 -6.34
N ALA A 31 -2.24 11.32 -5.70
CA ALA A 31 -2.94 12.53 -6.13
C ALA A 31 -2.45 13.03 -7.50
N ALA A 32 -1.14 12.91 -7.78
CA ALA A 32 -0.54 13.26 -9.05
C ALA A 32 -0.81 12.25 -10.19
N THR A 33 -1.40 11.08 -9.90
CA THR A 33 -1.80 10.10 -10.92
C THR A 33 -3.17 10.47 -11.50
N PRO A 34 -3.27 10.87 -12.78
CA PRO A 34 -4.53 11.27 -13.41
C PRO A 34 -5.62 10.19 -13.44
N GLU A 35 -5.22 8.91 -13.56
CA GLU A 35 -6.12 7.76 -13.62
C GLU A 35 -6.83 7.46 -12.29
N ILE A 36 -6.43 8.12 -11.21
CA ILE A 36 -7.08 7.97 -9.91
C ILE A 36 -8.07 9.12 -9.76
N ASP A 37 -9.36 8.83 -9.64
CA ASP A 37 -10.38 9.86 -9.41
C ASP A 37 -10.46 10.32 -7.96
N ARG A 38 -10.24 9.40 -7.02
CA ARG A 38 -10.36 9.64 -5.59
C ARG A 38 -9.31 8.88 -4.78
N VAL A 39 -8.76 9.53 -3.78
CA VAL A 39 -7.87 8.92 -2.79
C VAL A 39 -8.58 8.85 -1.45
N VAL A 40 -8.90 7.62 -1.01
CA VAL A 40 -9.56 7.39 0.28
C VAL A 40 -8.54 7.13 1.38
N ILE A 41 -8.60 7.94 2.42
CA ILE A 41 -7.81 7.79 3.64
C ILE A 41 -8.73 7.32 4.76
N ASN A 42 -8.80 6.00 4.93
CA ASN A 42 -9.43 5.38 6.09
C ASN A 42 -8.49 5.46 7.30
N THR A 43 -8.90 6.18 8.35
CA THR A 43 -8.03 6.56 9.47
C THR A 43 -8.75 6.65 10.81
N ASP A 44 -8.08 6.26 11.89
CA ASP A 44 -8.48 6.54 13.29
C ASP A 44 -7.70 7.75 13.87
N ALA A 45 -7.00 8.49 13.00
CA ALA A 45 -6.05 9.54 13.36
C ALA A 45 -6.36 10.88 12.67
N ARG A 46 -7.64 11.24 12.50
CA ARG A 46 -8.05 12.43 11.73
C ARG A 46 -7.41 13.72 12.25
N SER A 47 -7.36 13.92 13.57
CA SER A 47 -6.70 15.08 14.18
C SER A 47 -5.22 15.15 13.82
N ILE A 48 -4.51 14.02 13.89
CA ILE A 48 -3.08 13.95 13.56
C ILE A 48 -2.84 14.29 12.08
N LEU A 49 -3.73 13.88 11.17
CA LEU A 49 -3.65 14.29 9.76
C LEU A 49 -3.83 15.80 9.59
N ALA A 50 -4.79 16.40 10.30
CA ALA A 50 -5.03 17.84 10.28
C ALA A 50 -3.83 18.62 10.83
N ASP A 51 -3.21 18.15 11.92
CA ASP A 51 -1.99 18.74 12.50
C ASP A 51 -0.80 18.67 11.53
N ASN A 52 -0.81 17.68 10.63
CA ASN A 52 0.17 17.54 9.55
C ASN A 52 -0.28 18.24 8.25
N GLY A 53 -1.27 19.12 8.31
CA GLY A 53 -1.71 19.95 7.19
C GLY A 53 -2.47 19.21 6.10
N LEU A 54 -3.04 18.04 6.39
CA LEU A 54 -3.93 17.32 5.47
C LEU A 54 -5.39 17.51 5.90
N LYS A 55 -6.22 17.98 4.98
CA LYS A 55 -7.66 18.14 5.20
C LYS A 55 -8.48 17.34 4.18
N ASP A 56 -9.73 17.08 4.54
CA ASP A 56 -10.69 16.51 3.61
C ASP A 56 -10.93 17.47 2.45
N GLY A 57 -10.97 16.95 1.22
CA GLY A 57 -11.05 17.76 0.01
C GLY A 57 -9.73 18.35 -0.49
N ASP A 58 -8.59 18.05 0.15
CA ASP A 58 -7.28 18.43 -0.37
C ASP A 58 -7.04 17.86 -1.79
N TYR A 59 -6.08 18.46 -2.51
CA TYR A 59 -5.77 18.13 -3.91
C TYR A 59 -6.98 18.31 -4.83
N ASN A 60 -7.59 19.51 -4.78
CA ASN A 60 -8.73 19.89 -5.60
C ASN A 60 -9.93 18.93 -5.46
N GLY A 61 -10.22 18.48 -4.23
CA GLY A 61 -11.35 17.59 -3.93
C GLY A 61 -11.05 16.09 -4.11
N LYS A 62 -9.82 15.73 -4.49
CA LYS A 62 -9.44 14.33 -4.77
C LYS A 62 -9.30 13.48 -3.51
N VAL A 63 -8.94 14.08 -2.37
CA VAL A 63 -8.77 13.35 -1.10
C VAL A 63 -10.08 13.29 -0.32
N MET A 64 -10.46 12.08 0.09
CA MET A 64 -11.55 11.80 1.01
C MET A 64 -11.00 11.15 2.29
N ILE A 65 -11.18 11.80 3.43
CA ILE A 65 -10.83 11.25 4.74
C ILE A 65 -12.05 10.60 5.37
N ARG A 66 -11.94 9.30 5.65
CA ARG A 66 -12.96 8.52 6.35
C ARG A 66 -12.48 8.17 7.74
N ASP A 67 -13.30 8.45 8.75
CA ASP A 67 -13.05 7.96 10.10
C ASP A 67 -13.27 6.45 10.14
N ARG A 68 -12.26 5.73 10.59
CA ARG A 68 -12.33 4.29 10.77
C ARG A 68 -13.32 3.98 11.89
N LYS A 69 -14.26 3.07 11.64
CA LYS A 69 -15.22 2.66 12.66
C LYS A 69 -14.49 2.00 13.85
N PRO A 70 -14.91 2.27 15.11
CA PRO A 70 -14.22 1.74 16.29
C PRO A 70 -14.04 0.22 16.29
N GLU A 71 -15.01 -0.53 15.77
CA GLU A 71 -15.01 -2.00 15.72
C GLU A 71 -13.94 -2.60 14.78
N ILE A 72 -13.42 -1.80 13.85
CA ILE A 72 -12.34 -2.20 12.93
C ILE A 72 -11.03 -1.46 13.23
N CYS A 73 -10.93 -0.79 14.38
CA CYS A 73 -9.68 -0.25 14.90
C CYS A 73 -8.87 -1.33 15.66
N GLY A 74 -7.55 -1.27 15.57
CA GLY A 74 -6.65 -2.14 16.34
C GLY A 74 -5.59 -2.84 15.49
N ASP A 75 -4.55 -3.34 16.16
CA ASP A 75 -3.39 -3.96 15.51
C ASP A 75 -3.66 -5.35 14.94
N PHE A 76 -4.69 -6.04 15.45
CA PHE A 76 -5.06 -7.40 15.07
C PHE A 76 -6.27 -7.47 14.15
N VAL A 77 -6.86 -6.32 13.79
CA VAL A 77 -7.97 -6.28 12.84
C VAL A 77 -7.44 -6.64 11.46
N SER A 78 -8.13 -7.58 10.79
CA SER A 78 -7.81 -7.96 9.43
C SER A 78 -7.94 -6.77 8.48
N MET A 79 -6.94 -6.58 7.62
CA MET A 79 -6.99 -5.54 6.61
C MET A 79 -8.20 -5.70 5.68
N ASN A 80 -8.65 -6.94 5.46
CA ASN A 80 -9.83 -7.23 4.63
C ASN A 80 -11.12 -6.63 5.21
N LEU A 81 -11.25 -6.51 6.54
CA LEU A 81 -12.44 -5.89 7.16
C LEU A 81 -12.47 -4.38 6.90
N VAL A 82 -11.31 -3.73 6.97
CA VAL A 82 -11.19 -2.30 6.67
C VAL A 82 -11.44 -2.05 5.17
N LEU A 83 -10.92 -2.91 4.29
CA LEU A 83 -11.19 -2.83 2.85
C LEU A 83 -12.67 -3.07 2.54
N GLY A 84 -13.31 -4.05 3.21
CA GLY A 84 -14.73 -4.29 3.10
C GLY A 84 -15.57 -3.09 3.52
N ASP A 85 -15.19 -2.38 4.59
CA ASP A 85 -15.84 -1.12 4.97
C ASP A 85 -15.66 -0.03 3.92
N ASP A 86 -14.46 0.12 3.35
CA ASP A 86 -14.23 1.10 2.28
C ASP A 86 -15.09 0.80 1.04
N ILE A 87 -15.14 -0.47 0.61
CA ILE A 87 -15.95 -0.91 -0.54
C ILE A 87 -17.45 -0.68 -0.30
N ALA A 88 -17.94 -1.01 0.90
CA ALA A 88 -19.35 -0.88 1.24
C ALA A 88 -19.84 0.58 1.29
N ASN A 89 -18.93 1.56 1.40
CA ASN A 89 -19.29 2.95 1.63
C ASN A 89 -18.75 3.94 0.59
N VAL A 90 -17.86 3.51 -0.31
CA VAL A 90 -17.32 4.36 -1.37
C VAL A 90 -17.43 3.62 -2.70
N PRO A 91 -18.51 3.82 -3.48
CA PRO A 91 -18.66 3.17 -4.78
C PRO A 91 -17.49 3.51 -5.72
N SER A 92 -16.95 2.51 -6.40
CA SER A 92 -15.86 2.66 -7.37
C SER A 92 -15.84 1.46 -8.30
N ASP A 93 -15.40 1.65 -9.55
CA ASP A 93 -15.24 0.56 -10.51
C ASP A 93 -14.07 -0.36 -10.12
N TYR A 94 -12.98 0.25 -9.64
CA TYR A 94 -11.77 -0.45 -9.22
C TYR A 94 -11.23 0.12 -7.90
N TYR A 95 -10.54 -0.73 -7.12
CA TYR A 95 -9.87 -0.34 -5.90
C TYR A 95 -8.37 -0.59 -5.98
N LEU A 96 -7.59 0.46 -5.73
CA LEU A 96 -6.14 0.38 -5.55
C LEU A 96 -5.81 0.55 -4.07
N MET A 97 -5.25 -0.49 -3.46
CA MET A 97 -4.78 -0.46 -2.08
C MET A 97 -3.26 -0.28 -2.02
N THR A 98 -2.80 0.70 -1.23
CA THR A 98 -1.38 0.82 -0.89
C THR A 98 -1.19 1.24 0.56
N HIS A 99 -0.04 0.89 1.11
CA HIS A 99 0.39 1.34 2.42
C HIS A 99 1.20 2.64 2.29
N THR A 100 1.01 3.56 3.24
CA THR A 100 1.84 4.77 3.40
C THR A 100 3.32 4.47 3.63
N THR A 101 3.66 3.22 3.91
CA THR A 101 5.01 2.73 4.17
C THR A 101 5.79 2.40 2.91
N ASN A 102 5.26 2.76 1.74
CA ASN A 102 5.89 2.61 0.44
C ASN A 102 6.30 3.98 -0.14
N PRO A 103 7.14 4.79 0.54
CA PRO A 103 7.39 6.18 0.16
C PRO A 103 8.06 6.35 -1.22
N LEU A 104 8.61 5.27 -1.77
CA LEU A 104 9.26 5.26 -3.08
C LEU A 104 8.31 4.83 -4.21
N LEU A 105 7.02 4.58 -3.92
CA LEU A 105 6.03 4.29 -4.93
C LEU A 105 5.86 5.52 -5.84
N SER A 106 6.26 5.38 -7.09
CA SER A 106 6.25 6.49 -8.05
C SER A 106 4.95 6.54 -8.86
N VAL A 107 4.60 7.74 -9.35
CA VAL A 107 3.51 7.95 -10.32
C VAL A 107 3.67 7.03 -11.53
N LYS A 108 4.91 6.89 -12.04
CA LYS A 108 5.21 6.01 -13.17
C LYS A 108 4.80 4.55 -12.87
N THR A 109 5.16 4.05 -11.70
CA THR A 109 4.82 2.69 -11.27
C THR A 109 3.30 2.50 -11.17
N ILE A 110 2.59 3.46 -10.56
CA ILE A 110 1.14 3.40 -10.42
C ILE A 110 0.47 3.36 -11.80
N ARG A 111 0.89 4.23 -12.72
CA ARG A 111 0.35 4.27 -14.09
C ARG A 111 0.60 2.98 -14.87
N THR A 112 1.82 2.42 -14.77
CA THR A 112 2.14 1.12 -15.39
C THR A 112 1.23 0.02 -14.83
N MET A 113 1.05 -0.01 -13.51
CA MET A 113 0.20 -0.99 -12.85
C MET A 113 -1.26 -0.92 -13.31
N ILE A 114 -1.82 0.29 -13.43
CA ILE A 114 -3.20 0.49 -13.91
C ILE A 114 -3.33 0.01 -15.36
N LYS A 115 -2.39 0.40 -16.24
CA LYS A 115 -2.37 -0.06 -17.63
C LYS A 115 -2.30 -1.59 -17.75
N ASP A 116 -1.39 -2.22 -17.01
CA ASP A 116 -1.21 -3.67 -17.06
C ASP A 116 -2.44 -4.41 -16.51
N PHE A 117 -3.10 -3.84 -15.48
CA PHE A 117 -4.37 -4.33 -14.96
C PHE A 117 -5.49 -4.23 -16.01
N ASP A 118 -5.66 -3.08 -16.66
CA ASP A 118 -6.69 -2.86 -17.68
C ASP A 118 -6.51 -3.80 -18.88
N GLU A 119 -5.28 -4.02 -19.30
CA GLU A 119 -4.94 -4.98 -20.38
C GLU A 119 -5.28 -6.42 -19.99
N ALA A 120 -4.93 -6.83 -18.76
CA ALA A 120 -5.22 -8.16 -18.27
C ALA A 120 -6.72 -8.39 -18.06
N LEU A 121 -7.44 -7.40 -17.55
CA LEU A 121 -8.88 -7.42 -17.33
C LEU A 121 -9.65 -7.49 -18.66
N SER A 122 -9.30 -6.61 -19.61
CA SER A 122 -9.93 -6.58 -20.95
C SER A 122 -9.71 -7.88 -21.72
N ALA A 123 -8.59 -8.57 -21.49
CA ALA A 123 -8.29 -9.86 -22.08
C ALA A 123 -8.91 -11.06 -21.32
N GLY A 124 -9.61 -10.83 -20.20
CA GLY A 124 -10.16 -11.89 -19.35
C GLY A 124 -9.10 -12.76 -18.67
N LYS A 125 -7.87 -12.26 -18.50
CA LYS A 125 -6.74 -13.02 -17.93
C LYS A 125 -6.64 -12.90 -16.41
N ALA A 126 -7.07 -11.78 -15.84
CA ALA A 126 -7.03 -11.53 -14.41
C ALA A 126 -8.11 -10.52 -14.01
N ASP A 127 -8.51 -10.55 -12.74
CA ASP A 127 -9.43 -9.60 -12.09
C ASP A 127 -8.75 -8.75 -11.02
N SER A 128 -7.46 -8.97 -10.77
CA SER A 128 -6.68 -8.35 -9.70
C SER A 128 -5.19 -8.33 -10.05
N LEU A 129 -4.47 -7.34 -9.51
CA LEU A 129 -3.03 -7.16 -9.70
C LEU A 129 -2.40 -6.69 -8.38
N PHE A 130 -1.26 -7.29 -8.01
CA PHE A 130 -0.45 -6.84 -6.88
C PHE A 130 1.04 -6.75 -7.26
N THR A 131 1.76 -5.86 -6.58
CA THR A 131 3.19 -5.66 -6.83
C THR A 131 4.03 -6.60 -5.96
N VAL A 132 5.14 -7.09 -6.53
CA VAL A 132 6.10 -7.97 -5.84
C VAL A 132 7.52 -7.45 -6.03
N THR A 133 8.41 -7.84 -5.12
CA THR A 133 9.85 -7.60 -5.26
C THR A 133 10.53 -8.92 -5.60
N ARG A 134 11.24 -8.97 -6.73
CA ARG A 134 12.06 -10.12 -7.12
C ARG A 134 13.12 -10.41 -6.04
N ARG A 135 13.22 -11.65 -5.55
CA ARG A 135 14.19 -12.03 -4.50
C ARG A 135 15.02 -13.24 -4.91
N GLN A 136 16.20 -12.97 -5.45
CA GLN A 136 17.18 -14.01 -5.77
C GLN A 136 18.16 -14.21 -4.61
N THR A 137 17.68 -14.86 -3.55
CA THR A 137 18.46 -15.17 -2.34
C THR A 137 18.16 -16.59 -1.89
N ARG A 138 19.02 -17.15 -1.04
CA ARG A 138 18.79 -18.45 -0.39
C ARG A 138 17.94 -18.25 0.85
N PHE A 139 16.83 -18.98 0.93
CA PHE A 139 15.98 -19.00 2.13
C PHE A 139 16.17 -20.33 2.86
N TYR A 140 16.13 -20.25 4.19
CA TYR A 140 16.20 -21.41 5.07
C TYR A 140 15.06 -21.34 6.09
N THR A 141 14.57 -22.49 6.51
CA THR A 141 13.67 -22.59 7.66
C THR A 141 14.45 -22.30 8.95
N PRO A 142 13.77 -22.03 10.09
CA PRO A 142 14.45 -21.88 11.38
C PRO A 142 15.28 -23.11 11.80
N GLU A 143 14.92 -24.29 11.33
CA GLU A 143 15.63 -25.56 11.55
C GLU A 143 16.84 -25.74 10.61
N GLY A 144 17.09 -24.78 9.70
CA GLY A 144 18.21 -24.79 8.77
C GLY A 144 17.95 -25.57 7.48
N ALA A 145 16.71 -25.97 7.19
CA ALA A 145 16.38 -26.64 5.94
C ALA A 145 16.32 -25.63 4.78
N PRO A 146 16.94 -25.92 3.61
CA PRO A 146 16.90 -25.03 2.46
C PRO A 146 15.47 -24.99 1.85
N ILE A 147 15.02 -23.81 1.41
CA ILE A 147 13.67 -23.64 0.85
C ILE A 147 13.67 -23.59 -0.68
N ASN A 148 14.61 -22.85 -1.29
CA ASN A 148 14.61 -22.56 -2.72
C ASN A 148 15.93 -22.89 -3.44
N HIS A 149 16.81 -23.67 -2.82
CA HIS A 149 18.10 -24.07 -3.40
C HIS A 149 18.51 -25.45 -2.90
N ASP A 150 19.44 -26.08 -3.62
CA ASP A 150 20.09 -27.31 -3.20
C ASP A 150 21.47 -26.98 -2.58
N PRO A 151 21.71 -27.25 -1.28
CA PRO A 151 23.00 -27.03 -0.65
C PRO A 151 24.14 -27.87 -1.25
N ALA A 152 23.82 -29.04 -1.84
CA ALA A 152 24.81 -29.88 -2.51
C ALA A 152 25.18 -29.35 -3.91
N ASN A 153 24.35 -28.48 -4.49
CA ASN A 153 24.57 -27.85 -5.79
C ASN A 153 24.44 -26.32 -5.69
N LEU A 154 25.53 -25.67 -5.23
CA LEU A 154 25.61 -24.24 -5.00
C LEU A 154 25.75 -23.42 -6.29
N ILE A 155 24.65 -23.28 -7.03
CA ILE A 155 24.58 -22.33 -8.16
C ILE A 155 24.61 -20.88 -7.65
N ARG A 156 24.97 -19.93 -8.52
CA ARG A 156 24.99 -18.50 -8.17
C ARG A 156 23.56 -18.03 -7.85
N THR A 157 23.42 -17.09 -6.93
CA THR A 157 22.09 -16.60 -6.52
C THR A 157 21.31 -15.95 -7.66
N GLN A 158 22.00 -15.27 -8.59
CA GLN A 158 21.39 -14.70 -9.81
C GLN A 158 20.78 -15.74 -10.77
N ASP A 159 21.16 -17.01 -10.62
CA ASP A 159 20.63 -18.13 -11.43
C ASP A 159 19.49 -18.86 -10.69
N LEU A 160 19.19 -18.49 -9.43
CA LEU A 160 18.04 -19.04 -8.69
C LEU A 160 16.73 -18.48 -9.24
N PRO A 161 15.64 -19.27 -9.23
CA PRO A 161 14.30 -18.75 -9.46
C PRO A 161 13.98 -17.68 -8.39
N PRO A 162 13.35 -16.56 -8.79
CA PRO A 162 13.08 -15.44 -7.90
C PRO A 162 11.95 -15.66 -6.89
#